data_AF-A0A1Q7E804-F1
#
_entry.id   AF-A0A1Q7E804-F1
#
_cell.length_a   1.000
_cell.length_b   1.000
_cell.length_c   1.000
_cell.angle_alpha   90.00
_cell.angle_beta   90.00
_cell.angle_gamma   90.00
#
_symmetry.space_group_name_H-M   'P 1'
#
loop_
_entity.id
_entity.type
_entity.pdbx_description
1 polymer ?
#
loop_
_entity_poly.entity_id
_entity_poly.type
_entity_poly.pdbx_seq_one_letter_code
_entity_poly.pdbx_strand_id
1 'polypeptide(L)'
;MIALLSILALATPSPKLVLDPGLLVRLQTLAAGLHNEIVLCLTGTTSEGTAVATGFTMPDPRLSASDHATFGPCPKETVAIWHNHPLENRSGAMSDGAAGFARPRGDPNMTPRELCALSNTDIRTAAANDQPFIVVSVDRETWCWWSRDQVRNLAASNALRGDPMPGQIELRATH
;
A
#
# COMPACT_ATOMS: atom_id res chain seq x y z
N MET A 1 -1.04 -55.94 2.98
CA MET A 1 -0.32 -55.07 2.03
C MET A 1 -1.03 -53.72 2.05
N ILE A 2 -0.51 -52.74 2.80
CA ILE A 2 -1.14 -51.41 2.94
C ILE A 2 -0.29 -50.45 2.11
N ALA A 3 -0.86 -49.90 1.04
CA ALA A 3 -0.22 -48.87 0.23
C ALA A 3 -0.36 -47.53 0.96
N LEU A 4 0.76 -46.97 1.44
CA LEU A 4 0.79 -45.57 1.87
C LEU A 4 0.78 -44.68 0.62
N LEU A 5 -0.31 -43.94 0.41
CA LEU A 5 -0.37 -42.81 -0.50
C LEU A 5 0.28 -41.59 0.18
N SER A 6 1.51 -41.26 -0.22
CA SER A 6 2.16 -40.00 0.15
C SER A 6 1.57 -38.88 -0.70
N ILE A 7 0.71 -38.05 -0.10
CA ILE A 7 0.26 -36.79 -0.72
C ILE A 7 1.40 -35.78 -0.54
N LEU A 8 2.16 -35.50 -1.59
CA LEU A 8 3.04 -34.33 -1.62
C LEU A 8 2.17 -33.08 -1.75
N ALA A 9 2.03 -32.33 -0.66
CA ALA A 9 1.56 -30.96 -0.73
C ALA A 9 2.65 -30.13 -1.41
N LEU A 10 2.44 -29.79 -2.69
CA LEU A 10 3.26 -28.80 -3.37
C LEU A 10 3.06 -27.46 -2.66
N ALA A 11 4.11 -26.96 -2.00
CA ALA A 11 4.10 -25.62 -1.44
C ALA A 11 3.93 -24.62 -2.60
N THR A 12 2.77 -23.97 -2.69
CA THR A 12 2.58 -22.88 -3.64
C THR A 12 3.53 -21.74 -3.27
N PRO A 13 4.32 -21.21 -4.22
CA PRO A 13 5.19 -20.07 -3.93
C PRO A 13 4.37 -18.94 -3.34
N SER A 14 4.87 -18.31 -2.28
CA SER A 14 4.20 -17.15 -1.70
C SER A 14 4.16 -16.02 -2.74
N PRO A 15 3.02 -15.31 -2.87
CA PRO A 15 2.90 -14.23 -3.83
C PRO A 15 3.96 -13.15 -3.53
N LYS A 16 4.56 -12.59 -4.59
CA LYS A 16 5.64 -11.62 -4.49
C LYS A 16 5.35 -10.39 -5.34
N LEU A 17 5.58 -9.22 -4.78
CA LEU A 17 5.59 -7.97 -5.53
C LEU A 17 7.03 -7.51 -5.76
N VAL A 18 7.34 -7.08 -6.99
CA VAL A 18 8.58 -6.42 -7.37
C VAL A 18 8.23 -5.09 -8.03
N LEU A 19 8.84 -4.01 -7.54
CA LEU A 19 8.75 -2.70 -8.18
C LEU A 19 10.02 -2.50 -9.02
N ASP A 20 9.84 -2.14 -10.29
CA ASP A 20 10.94 -1.68 -11.13
C ASP A 20 11.69 -0.54 -10.43
N PRO A 21 13.04 -0.49 -10.43
CA PRO A 21 13.78 0.54 -9.72
C PRO A 21 13.41 1.98 -10.11
N GLY A 22 13.13 2.23 -11.40
CA GLY A 22 12.70 3.54 -11.89
C GLY A 22 11.27 3.87 -11.47
N LEU A 23 10.39 2.87 -11.36
CA LEU A 23 9.08 3.04 -10.72
C LEU A 23 9.22 3.38 -9.23
N LEU A 24 10.02 2.62 -8.48
CA LEU A 24 10.20 2.82 -7.04
C LEU A 24 10.66 4.24 -6.72
N VAL A 25 11.66 4.77 -7.43
CA VAL A 25 12.16 6.15 -7.23
C VAL A 25 11.06 7.19 -7.45
N ARG A 26 10.18 6.99 -8.45
CA ARG A 26 9.06 7.89 -8.72
C ARG A 26 8.01 7.85 -7.61
N LEU A 27 7.65 6.66 -7.14
CA LEU A 27 6.70 6.48 -6.03
C LEU A 27 7.24 7.08 -4.71
N GLN A 28 8.53 6.87 -4.42
CA GLN A 28 9.21 7.47 -3.27
C GLN A 28 9.22 9.01 -3.34
N THR A 29 9.45 9.56 -4.54
CA THR A 29 9.42 11.02 -4.75
C THR A 29 8.02 11.59 -4.50
N LEU A 30 6.97 10.88 -4.95
CA LEU A 30 5.58 11.27 -4.69
C LEU A 30 5.25 11.20 -3.20
N ALA A 31 5.51 10.08 -2.54
CA ALA A 31 5.22 9.90 -1.11
C ALA A 31 5.88 10.97 -0.24
N ALA A 32 7.14 11.33 -0.54
CA ALA A 32 7.88 12.33 0.22
C ALA A 32 7.40 13.78 0.03
N GLY A 33 6.66 14.07 -1.05
CA GLY A 33 6.26 15.43 -1.42
C GLY A 33 4.78 15.74 -1.20
N LEU A 34 3.95 14.74 -0.89
CA LEU A 34 2.50 14.89 -0.83
C LEU A 34 2.01 15.02 0.60
N HIS A 35 1.11 15.99 0.80
CA HIS A 35 0.44 16.24 2.08
C HIS A 35 -0.97 15.64 2.15
N ASN A 36 -1.49 15.19 1.02
CA ASN A 36 -2.75 14.46 0.92
C ASN A 36 -2.46 13.05 0.39
N GLU A 37 -3.32 12.12 0.74
CA GLU A 37 -3.36 10.80 0.12
C GLU A 37 -3.79 10.92 -1.33
N ILE A 38 -3.09 10.17 -2.19
CA ILE A 38 -3.49 9.90 -3.56
C ILE A 38 -3.42 8.40 -3.79
N VAL A 39 -4.11 7.95 -4.84
CA VAL A 39 -4.10 6.54 -5.25
C VAL A 39 -3.59 6.43 -6.68
N LEU A 40 -2.79 5.41 -6.95
CA LEU A 40 -2.28 5.05 -8.26
C LEU A 40 -2.59 3.58 -8.56
N CYS A 41 -2.90 3.29 -9.82
CA CYS A 41 -3.05 1.95 -10.33
C CYS A 41 -1.71 1.51 -10.94
N LEU A 42 -0.96 0.64 -10.27
CA LEU A 42 0.32 0.16 -10.77
C LEU A 42 0.11 -0.81 -11.93
N THR A 43 0.81 -0.58 -13.03
CA THR A 43 0.76 -1.41 -14.25
C THR A 43 2.00 -2.29 -14.36
N GLY A 44 1.85 -3.46 -14.97
CA GLY A 44 2.92 -4.43 -15.03
C GLY A 44 2.47 -5.80 -15.53
N THR A 45 3.21 -6.83 -15.15
CA THR A 45 2.90 -8.22 -15.48
C THR A 45 2.83 -9.09 -14.23
N THR A 46 2.04 -10.15 -14.29
CA THR A 46 1.96 -11.18 -13.25
C THR A 46 2.28 -12.53 -13.85
N SER A 47 3.24 -13.25 -13.26
CA SER A 47 3.61 -14.61 -13.65
C SER A 47 3.90 -15.44 -12.41
N GLU A 48 3.29 -16.63 -12.32
CA GLU A 48 3.56 -17.61 -11.24
C GLU A 48 3.52 -17.01 -9.81
N GLY A 49 2.55 -16.14 -9.54
CA GLY A 49 2.39 -15.49 -8.24
C GLY A 49 3.33 -14.31 -8.00
N THR A 50 4.23 -13.99 -8.93
CA THR A 50 5.05 -12.78 -8.89
C THR A 50 4.46 -11.69 -9.77
N ALA A 51 4.21 -10.51 -9.21
CA ALA A 51 3.87 -9.31 -9.97
C ALA A 51 5.10 -8.40 -10.08
N VAL A 52 5.37 -7.92 -11.29
CA VAL A 52 6.40 -6.93 -11.56
C VAL A 52 5.70 -5.66 -12.03
N ALA A 53 5.67 -4.64 -11.18
CA ALA A 53 5.13 -3.33 -11.52
C ALA A 53 6.21 -2.47 -12.19
N THR A 54 5.90 -1.89 -13.34
CA THR A 54 6.84 -1.12 -14.18
C THR A 54 6.36 0.32 -14.43
N GLY A 55 5.08 0.58 -14.21
CA GLY A 55 4.48 1.90 -14.38
C GLY A 55 3.28 2.12 -13.48
N PHE A 56 2.61 3.25 -13.68
CA PHE A 56 1.35 3.56 -13.02
C PHE A 56 0.46 4.42 -13.90
N THR A 57 -0.84 4.37 -13.61
CA THR A 57 -1.83 5.33 -14.08
C THR A 57 -2.53 5.94 -12.87
N MET A 58 -3.01 7.18 -13.01
CA MET A 58 -3.82 7.83 -11.97
C MET A 58 -5.30 7.59 -12.30
N PRO A 59 -6.07 6.92 -11.43
CA PRO A 59 -7.51 6.84 -11.58
C PRO A 59 -8.15 8.22 -11.34
N ASP A 60 -9.39 8.41 -11.79
CA ASP A 60 -10.14 9.65 -11.57
C ASP A 60 -10.29 9.97 -10.07
N PRO A 61 -9.70 11.05 -9.55
CA PRO A 61 -9.76 11.36 -8.13
C PRO A 61 -11.14 11.91 -7.75
N ARG A 62 -11.78 11.29 -6.77
CA ARG A 62 -13.07 11.76 -6.23
C ARG A 62 -12.89 12.55 -4.94
N LEU A 63 -11.94 12.12 -4.11
CA LEU A 63 -11.53 12.81 -2.89
C LEU A 63 -10.05 12.55 -2.62
N SER A 64 -9.33 13.58 -2.18
CA SER A 64 -7.94 13.50 -1.72
C SER A 64 -7.82 14.37 -0.47
N ALA A 65 -7.74 13.72 0.69
CA ALA A 65 -7.56 14.33 1.99
C ALA A 65 -6.26 13.80 2.64
N SER A 66 -5.87 14.31 3.81
CA SER A 66 -4.63 13.91 4.48
C SER A 66 -4.63 12.50 5.07
N ASP A 67 -5.82 11.93 5.27
CA ASP A 67 -6.05 10.67 6.00
C ASP A 67 -6.96 9.69 5.25
N HIS A 68 -7.42 10.06 4.05
CA HIS A 68 -8.15 9.18 3.15
C HIS A 68 -8.21 9.74 1.73
N ALA A 69 -8.29 8.84 0.76
CA ALA A 69 -8.61 9.16 -0.62
C ALA A 69 -9.71 8.25 -1.18
N THR A 70 -10.52 8.78 -2.10
CA THR A 70 -11.45 7.97 -2.91
C THR A 70 -11.23 8.25 -4.39
N PHE A 71 -11.37 7.22 -5.22
CA PHE A 71 -10.98 7.25 -6.61
C PHE A 71 -11.94 6.40 -7.47
N GLY A 72 -11.96 6.68 -8.77
CA GLY A 72 -12.63 5.84 -9.76
C GLY A 72 -11.98 4.45 -9.89
N PRO A 73 -12.56 3.53 -10.67
CA PRO A 73 -12.02 2.19 -10.80
C PRO A 73 -10.64 2.20 -11.48
N CYS A 74 -9.75 1.32 -11.00
CA CYS A 74 -8.51 1.03 -11.71
C CYS A 74 -8.73 0.10 -12.92
N PRO A 75 -7.89 0.18 -13.95
CA PRO A 75 -7.90 -0.78 -15.06
C PRO A 75 -7.74 -2.24 -14.57
N LYS A 76 -8.31 -3.21 -15.28
CA LYS A 76 -8.33 -4.63 -14.85
C LYS A 76 -6.94 -5.26 -14.81
N GLU A 77 -6.03 -4.77 -15.63
CA GLU A 77 -4.63 -5.16 -15.75
C GLU A 77 -3.73 -4.61 -14.63
N THR A 78 -4.30 -3.82 -13.71
CA THR A 78 -3.59 -3.29 -12.54
C THR A 78 -3.04 -4.42 -11.70
N VAL A 79 -1.72 -4.41 -11.48
CA VAL A 79 -1.03 -5.42 -10.68
C VAL A 79 -1.02 -5.08 -9.19
N ALA A 80 -1.12 -3.79 -8.85
CA ALA A 80 -1.25 -3.33 -7.48
C ALA A 80 -1.97 -1.98 -7.38
N ILE A 81 -2.68 -1.75 -6.29
CA ILE A 81 -3.08 -0.39 -5.88
C ILE A 81 -1.94 0.17 -5.03
N TRP A 82 -1.51 1.38 -5.33
CA TRP A 82 -0.58 2.13 -4.51
C TRP A 82 -1.27 3.36 -3.92
N HIS A 83 -1.02 3.65 -2.66
CA HIS A 83 -1.35 4.95 -2.08
C HIS A 83 -0.28 5.39 -1.10
N ASN A 84 -0.28 6.68 -0.74
CA ASN A 84 0.63 7.22 0.25
C ASN A 84 -0.07 7.47 1.57
N HIS A 85 0.66 7.32 2.68
CA HIS A 85 0.29 7.86 3.98
C HIS A 85 1.18 9.06 4.28
N PRO A 86 0.69 10.30 4.11
CA PRO A 86 1.46 11.50 4.35
C PRO A 86 2.07 11.53 5.74
N LEU A 87 3.37 11.85 5.83
CA LEU A 87 3.93 12.32 7.09
C LEU A 87 3.38 13.72 7.37
N GLU A 88 2.67 13.88 8.47
CA GLU A 88 2.40 15.22 8.97
C GLU A 88 3.71 15.95 9.28
N ASN A 89 3.77 17.22 8.93
CA ASN A 89 4.99 17.99 9.03
C ASN A 89 5.48 18.07 10.49
N ARG A 90 6.57 17.37 10.82
CA ARG A 90 7.25 17.45 12.13
C ARG A 90 7.86 18.84 12.41
N SER A 91 7.94 19.73 11.42
CA SER A 91 8.71 20.98 11.50
C SER A 91 7.99 22.21 10.95
N GLY A 92 6.66 22.32 11.12
CA GLY A 92 5.91 23.50 10.69
C GLY A 92 4.96 24.00 11.74
N ALA A 93 5.19 25.23 12.21
CA ALA A 93 4.17 26.04 12.87
C ALA A 93 2.84 25.96 12.11
N MET A 94 1.73 26.10 12.84
CA MET A 94 0.39 26.33 12.29
C MET A 94 0.51 27.20 11.02
N SER A 95 0.19 26.63 9.86
CA SER A 95 -0.16 27.48 8.73
C SER A 95 -1.56 27.99 9.01
N ASP A 96 -1.63 29.15 9.66
CA ASP A 96 -2.82 29.99 9.67
C ASP A 96 -3.12 30.36 8.21
N GLY A 97 -3.90 29.54 7.49
CA GLY A 97 -4.12 29.82 6.08
C GLY A 97 -4.78 28.72 5.26
N ALA A 98 -5.97 28.26 5.66
CA ALA A 98 -7.06 27.91 4.75
C ALA A 98 -8.32 27.61 5.57
N ALA A 99 -9.28 28.54 5.59
CA ALA A 99 -10.64 28.23 6.02
C ALA A 99 -11.24 27.25 5.00
N GLY A 100 -11.34 25.97 5.36
CA GLY A 100 -12.00 24.99 4.49
C GLY A 100 -11.97 23.56 4.99
N PHE A 101 -10.83 23.06 5.48
CA PHE A 101 -10.73 21.66 5.94
C PHE A 101 -9.75 21.60 7.10
N ALA A 102 -10.26 21.62 8.33
CA ALA A 102 -9.45 21.28 9.49
C ALA A 102 -8.89 19.87 9.28
N ARG A 103 -7.59 19.77 9.02
CA ARG A 103 -6.91 18.48 8.87
C ARG A 103 -6.91 17.79 10.22
N PRO A 104 -7.39 16.53 10.34
CA PRO A 104 -7.12 15.75 11.53
C PRO A 104 -5.61 15.67 11.64
N ARG A 105 -5.03 16.24 12.71
CA ARG A 105 -3.61 16.05 12.96
C ARG A 105 -3.38 14.56 13.20
N GLY A 106 -2.82 13.87 12.22
CA GLY A 106 -2.12 12.62 12.42
C GLY A 106 -1.20 12.71 13.64
N ASP A 107 -1.02 11.60 14.34
CA ASP A 107 -0.20 11.58 15.54
C ASP A 107 1.24 12.01 15.18
N PRO A 108 1.74 13.16 15.69
CA PRO A 108 3.08 13.63 15.35
C PRO A 108 4.19 12.70 15.83
N ASN A 109 3.86 11.75 16.72
CA ASN A 109 4.78 10.74 17.22
C ASN A 109 4.83 9.47 16.38
N MET A 110 3.96 9.33 15.37
CA MET A 110 4.05 8.17 14.48
C MET A 110 5.35 8.19 13.67
N THR A 111 6.05 7.08 13.71
CA THR A 111 7.20 6.78 12.87
C THR A 111 6.74 6.40 11.47
N PRO A 112 7.57 6.58 10.43
CA PRO A 112 7.24 6.10 9.09
C PRO A 112 6.87 4.61 9.06
N ARG A 113 7.54 3.81 9.89
CA ARG A 113 7.24 2.39 10.06
C ARG A 113 5.84 2.12 10.60
N GLU A 114 5.36 2.91 11.55
CA GLU A 114 4.00 2.79 12.10
C GLU A 114 2.93 3.26 11.11
N LEU A 115 3.27 4.21 10.24
CA LEU A 115 2.38 4.62 9.14
C LEU A 115 2.36 3.62 7.99
N CYS A 116 3.37 2.76 7.87
CA CYS A 116 3.40 1.69 6.87
C CYS A 116 2.51 0.51 7.29
N ALA A 117 1.20 0.74 7.31
CA ALA A 117 0.18 -0.23 7.67
C ALA A 117 -1.14 0.10 6.97
N LEU A 118 -2.06 -0.87 6.89
CA LEU A 118 -3.42 -0.63 6.42
C LEU A 118 -4.34 -0.24 7.58
N SER A 119 -5.14 0.80 7.40
CA SER A 119 -6.27 1.12 8.28
C SER A 119 -7.45 0.15 8.06
N ASN A 120 -8.45 0.18 8.94
CA ASN A 120 -9.70 -0.54 8.72
C ASN A 120 -10.35 -0.15 7.38
N THR A 121 -10.35 1.14 7.03
CA THR A 121 -10.90 1.63 5.75
C THR A 121 -10.15 1.05 4.55
N ASP A 122 -8.81 1.00 4.61
CA ASP A 122 -7.99 0.39 3.56
C ASP A 122 -8.30 -1.10 3.42
N ILE A 123 -8.33 -1.83 4.55
CA ILE A 123 -8.63 -3.27 4.58
C ILE A 123 -9.98 -3.55 3.92
N ARG A 124 -11.04 -2.82 4.30
CA ARG A 124 -12.38 -3.04 3.75
C ARG A 124 -12.46 -2.68 2.27
N THR A 125 -11.88 -1.55 1.89
CA THR A 125 -11.89 -1.09 0.50
C THR A 125 -11.11 -2.05 -0.39
N ALA A 126 -9.90 -2.42 0.01
CA ALA A 126 -9.05 -3.33 -0.75
C ALA A 126 -9.63 -4.76 -0.82
N ALA A 127 -10.25 -5.26 0.25
CA ALA A 127 -10.86 -6.60 0.25
C ALA A 127 -12.06 -6.72 -0.69
N ALA A 128 -12.78 -5.62 -0.93
CA ALA A 128 -13.89 -5.53 -1.88
C ALA A 128 -13.42 -5.46 -3.35
N ASN A 129 -12.13 -5.23 -3.58
CA ASN A 129 -11.55 -5.08 -4.90
C ASN A 129 -10.81 -6.34 -5.37
N ASP A 130 -10.58 -6.41 -6.69
CA ASP A 130 -9.95 -7.57 -7.33
C ASP A 130 -8.42 -7.45 -7.51
N GLN A 131 -7.81 -6.32 -7.13
CA GLN A 131 -6.40 -6.08 -7.40
C GLN A 131 -5.48 -7.04 -6.62
N PRO A 132 -4.38 -7.54 -7.23
CA PRO A 132 -3.55 -8.57 -6.61
C PRO A 132 -2.74 -8.11 -5.39
N PHE A 133 -2.32 -6.84 -5.36
CA PHE A 133 -1.50 -6.28 -4.29
C PHE A 133 -1.96 -4.88 -3.88
N ILE A 134 -1.68 -4.52 -2.63
CA ILE A 134 -1.80 -3.16 -2.09
C ILE A 134 -0.41 -2.70 -1.65
N VAL A 135 -0.05 -1.46 -1.96
CA VAL A 135 1.24 -0.85 -1.64
C VAL A 135 1.00 0.46 -0.92
N VAL A 136 1.68 0.65 0.21
CA VAL A 136 1.70 1.92 0.93
C VAL A 136 3.11 2.48 0.88
N SER A 137 3.25 3.76 0.57
CA SER A 137 4.50 4.50 0.75
C SER A 137 4.31 5.67 1.69
N VAL A 138 5.26 5.87 2.59
CA VAL A 138 5.14 6.89 3.64
C VAL A 138 6.10 8.04 3.38
N ASP A 139 7.34 7.71 3.03
CA ASP A 139 8.39 8.68 2.72
C ASP A 139 9.33 8.12 1.64
N ARG A 140 10.53 8.69 1.54
CA ARG A 140 11.54 8.27 0.55
C ARG A 140 12.06 6.85 0.78
N GLU A 141 11.94 6.32 2.00
CA GLU A 141 12.67 5.13 2.44
C GLU A 141 11.75 4.02 2.91
N THR A 142 10.51 4.37 3.25
CA THR A 142 9.55 3.48 3.88
C THR A 142 8.39 3.20 2.94
N TRP A 143 8.32 1.95 2.51
CA TRP A 143 7.16 1.42 1.80
C TRP A 143 6.92 -0.04 2.17
N CYS A 144 5.68 -0.46 2.02
CA CYS A 144 5.22 -1.80 2.39
C CYS A 144 4.13 -2.28 1.44
N TRP A 145 3.87 -3.58 1.46
CA TRP A 145 2.88 -4.19 0.58
C TRP A 145 2.17 -5.39 1.19
N TRP A 146 0.98 -5.68 0.66
CA TRP A 146 0.18 -6.85 1.01
C TRP A 146 -0.31 -7.52 -0.26
N SER A 147 -0.37 -8.85 -0.25
CA SER A 147 -1.12 -9.60 -1.25
C SER A 147 -2.61 -9.55 -0.94
N ARG A 148 -3.40 -9.81 -1.98
CA ARG A 148 -4.86 -9.88 -1.89
C ARG A 148 -5.36 -10.84 -0.80
N ASP A 149 -4.74 -12.00 -0.67
CA ASP A 149 -5.16 -12.99 0.32
C ASP A 149 -4.92 -12.51 1.75
N GLN A 150 -3.82 -11.77 1.98
CA GLN A 150 -3.55 -11.16 3.28
C GLN A 150 -4.61 -10.12 3.63
N VAL A 151 -4.95 -9.24 2.68
CA VAL A 151 -6.00 -8.22 2.86
C VAL A 151 -7.35 -8.88 3.16
N ARG A 152 -7.70 -9.94 2.43
CA ARG A 152 -8.94 -10.70 2.65
C ARG A 152 -8.98 -11.36 4.03
N ASN A 153 -7.86 -11.93 4.47
CA ASN A 153 -7.76 -12.53 5.79
C ASN A 153 -7.90 -11.49 6.91
N LEU A 154 -7.30 -10.30 6.75
CA LEU A 154 -7.48 -9.17 7.65
C LEU A 154 -8.95 -8.72 7.71
N ALA A 155 -9.62 -8.63 6.56
CA ALA A 155 -11.03 -8.28 6.51
C ALA A 155 -11.93 -9.35 7.18
N ALA A 156 -11.65 -10.63 6.92
CA ALA A 156 -12.39 -11.75 7.49
C ALA A 156 -12.24 -11.84 9.02
N SER A 157 -11.08 -11.44 9.56
CA SER A 157 -10.83 -11.40 11.01
C SER A 157 -11.31 -10.10 11.68
N ASN A 158 -11.94 -9.18 10.94
CA ASN A 158 -12.32 -7.85 11.41
C ASN A 158 -11.14 -7.05 12.00
N ALA A 159 -9.96 -7.20 11.41
CA ALA A 159 -8.78 -6.45 11.82
C ALA A 159 -9.02 -4.94 11.65
N LEU A 160 -8.68 -4.16 12.69
CA LEU A 160 -8.73 -2.69 12.64
C LEU A 160 -7.47 -2.09 12.01
N ARG A 161 -6.41 -2.90 11.90
CA ARG A 161 -5.11 -2.52 11.38
C ARG A 161 -4.42 -3.73 10.77
N GLY A 162 -3.74 -3.53 9.65
CA GLY A 162 -2.95 -4.55 8.96
C GLY A 162 -1.49 -4.14 8.89
N ASP A 163 -0.65 -4.69 9.77
CA ASP A 163 0.79 -4.50 9.69
C ASP A 163 1.39 -5.39 8.57
N PRO A 164 2.48 -4.98 7.90
CA PRO A 164 3.14 -5.80 6.89
C PRO A 164 3.89 -6.97 7.54
N MET A 165 3.96 -8.12 6.86
CA MET A 165 4.75 -9.25 7.35
C MET A 165 6.26 -8.98 7.18
N PRO A 166 7.14 -9.71 7.88
CA PRO A 166 8.58 -9.66 7.62
C PRO A 166 8.90 -9.84 6.12
N GLY A 167 9.73 -8.94 5.57
CA GLY A 167 10.06 -8.92 4.14
C GLY A 167 9.07 -8.17 3.25
N GLN A 168 7.96 -7.66 3.80
CA GLN A 168 6.99 -6.83 3.08
C GLN A 168 7.04 -5.35 3.47
N ILE A 169 8.09 -4.97 4.19
CA ILE A 169 8.45 -3.59 4.45
C ILE A 169 9.91 -3.44 4.04
N GLU A 170 10.18 -2.49 3.16
CA GLU A 170 11.55 -2.07 2.90
C GLU A 170 11.81 -0.79 3.67
N LEU A 171 12.84 -0.83 4.49
CA LEU A 171 13.45 0.31 5.15
C LEU A 171 14.86 0.38 4.58
N ARG A 172 15.14 1.32 3.68
CA ARG A 172 16.54 1.58 3.35
C ARG A 172 17.15 2.32 4.51
N ALA A 173 18.18 1.74 5.14
CA ALA A 173 18.98 2.49 6.08
C ALA A 173 19.65 3.64 5.33
N THR A 174 19.42 4.88 5.78
CA THR A 174 20.28 6.01 5.45
C THR A 174 21.73 5.61 5.72
N HIS A 175 22.54 5.47 4.67
CA HIS A 175 24.00 5.40 4.77
C HIS A 175 24.58 6.80 4.75
#